data_AF-A0A2R4VZ47-F1
#
_entry.id   AF-A0A2R4VZ47-F1
#
_cell.length_a   1.000
_cell.length_b   1.000
_cell.length_c   1.000
_cell.angle_alpha   90.00
_cell.angle_beta   90.00
_cell.angle_gamma   90.00
#
_symmetry.space_group_name_H-M   'P 1'
#
loop_
_entity.id
_entity.type
_entity.pdbx_description
1 polymer ?
#
loop_
_entity_poly.entity_id
_entity_poly.type
_entity_poly.pdbx_seq_one_letter_code
_entity_poly.pdbx_strand_id
1 'polypeptide(L)'
;MKYKLILLFVISVLILFSYNLAQAQSCFLQEKLTEFQIYKSITAKSFNDPLLIGQCKGCIEEPAATCTWHGQEIPLQHIQNVTVEGFRDAQLVGQCQLHAPGSCLNGEFINVWRAPNEYPGKLLVHNGYQGPQCTYQTWIME
;
A
#
# COMPACT_ATOMS: atom_id res chain seq x y z
N MET A 1 25.16 30.32 28.19
CA MET A 1 25.08 30.07 26.73
C MET A 1 25.38 28.62 26.31
N LYS A 2 26.27 27.88 26.98
CA LYS A 2 26.69 26.53 26.58
C LYS A 2 25.56 25.47 26.57
N TYR A 3 24.61 25.54 27.50
CA TYR A 3 23.52 24.56 27.63
C TYR A 3 22.47 24.63 26.51
N LYS A 4 22.23 25.84 25.95
CA LYS A 4 21.29 26.03 24.84
C LYS A 4 21.78 25.37 23.55
N LEU A 5 23.10 25.38 23.30
CA LEU A 5 23.70 24.79 22.11
C LEU A 5 23.66 23.25 22.16
N ILE A 6 23.91 22.68 23.35
CA ILE A 6 23.83 21.22 23.58
C ILE A 6 22.38 20.73 23.40
N LEU A 7 21.40 21.46 23.93
CA LEU A 7 19.98 21.10 23.81
C LEU A 7 19.51 21.10 22.35
N LEU A 8 19.92 22.10 21.56
CA LEU A 8 19.58 22.17 20.13
C LEU A 8 20.20 21.01 19.34
N PHE A 9 21.43 20.60 19.69
CA PHE A 9 22.09 19.47 19.04
C PHE A 9 21.36 18.15 19.34
N VAL A 10 20.96 17.92 20.59
CA VAL A 10 20.21 16.71 20.99
C VAL A 10 18.85 16.67 20.28
N ILE A 11 18.12 17.79 20.20
CA ILE A 11 16.84 17.87 19.49
C ILE A 11 17.04 17.59 17.99
N SER A 12 18.07 18.14 17.36
CA SER A 12 18.35 17.89 15.94
C SER A 12 18.66 16.42 15.66
N VAL A 13 19.42 15.76 16.54
CA VAL A 13 19.73 14.33 16.41
C VAL A 13 18.48 13.49 16.58
N LEU A 14 17.60 13.84 17.55
CA LEU A 14 16.34 13.14 17.76
C LEU A 14 15.38 13.28 16.57
N ILE A 15 15.29 14.46 15.96
CA ILE A 15 14.46 14.70 14.77
C ILE A 15 15.01 13.93 13.56
N LEU A 16 16.32 13.91 13.36
CA LEU A 16 16.93 13.12 12.29
C LEU A 16 16.71 11.62 12.52
N PHE A 17 16.84 11.15 13.76
CA PHE A 17 16.63 9.73 14.07
C PHE A 17 15.17 9.31 13.88
N SER A 18 14.20 10.14 14.29
CA SER A 18 12.78 9.85 14.09
C SER A 18 12.37 9.90 12.61
N TYR A 19 12.95 10.79 11.82
CA TYR A 19 12.69 10.86 10.38
C TYR A 19 13.19 9.60 9.65
N ASN A 20 14.40 9.13 9.99
CA ASN A 20 14.95 7.88 9.44
C ASN A 20 14.15 6.65 9.91
N LEU A 21 13.66 6.64 11.15
CA LEU A 21 12.85 5.54 11.68
C LEU A 21 11.48 5.46 10.99
N ALA A 22 10.83 6.61 10.74
CA ALA A 22 9.56 6.67 10.01
C ALA A 22 9.71 6.15 8.57
N GLN A 23 10.80 6.51 7.89
CA GLN A 23 11.08 6.05 6.54
C GLN A 23 11.40 4.54 6.47
N ALA A 24 12.03 3.99 7.51
CA ALA A 24 12.29 2.55 7.61
C ALA A 24 10.99 1.75 7.86
N GLN A 25 10.05 2.29 8.63
CA GLN A 25 8.77 1.63 8.91
C GLN A 25 7.86 1.54 7.69
N SER A 26 7.88 2.53 6.80
CA SER A 26 7.13 2.46 5.52
C SER A 26 7.59 1.33 4.60
N CYS A 27 8.84 0.87 4.69
CA CYS A 27 9.33 -0.26 3.88
C CYS A 27 9.01 -1.63 4.48
N PHE A 28 8.78 -1.72 5.79
CA PHE A 28 8.63 -3.01 6.49
C PHE A 28 7.18 -3.48 6.61
N LEU A 29 6.19 -2.63 6.28
CA LEU A 29 4.77 -2.94 6.39
C LEU A 29 4.12 -3.51 5.11
N GLN A 30 4.89 -3.79 4.05
CA GLN A 30 4.36 -4.52 2.89
C GLN A 30 4.68 -6.02 3.00
N GLU A 31 3.70 -6.78 3.49
CA GLU A 31 3.70 -8.24 3.67
C GLU A 31 3.85 -9.09 2.39
N LYS A 32 4.28 -8.51 1.26
CA LYS A 32 4.55 -9.27 0.03
C LYS A 32 5.89 -8.89 -0.58
N LEU A 33 6.95 -9.36 0.06
CA LEU A 33 8.26 -9.54 -0.59
C LEU A 33 8.21 -10.84 -1.39
N THR A 34 7.70 -10.79 -2.62
CA THR A 34 8.00 -11.82 -3.60
C THR A 34 9.39 -11.55 -4.16
N GLU A 35 10.34 -12.39 -3.75
CA GLU A 35 11.68 -12.56 -4.33
C GLU A 35 12.72 -11.46 -4.04
N PHE A 36 13.49 -11.66 -2.96
CA PHE A 36 14.78 -10.99 -2.76
C PHE A 36 15.83 -11.63 -3.70
N GLN A 37 16.09 -11.04 -4.86
CA GLN A 37 17.29 -11.35 -5.65
C GLN A 37 18.46 -10.49 -5.14
N ILE A 38 19.24 -11.02 -4.20
CA ILE A 38 20.46 -10.37 -3.71
C ILE A 38 21.52 -10.43 -4.82
N TYR A 39 21.61 -9.40 -5.65
CA TYR A 39 22.79 -9.21 -6.50
C TYR A 39 23.98 -8.79 -5.64
N LYS A 40 24.86 -9.75 -5.38
CA LYS A 40 26.11 -9.53 -4.64
C LYS A 40 27.15 -8.88 -5.57
N SER A 41 27.01 -7.58 -5.87
CA SER A 41 28.13 -6.86 -6.50
C SER A 41 29.12 -6.41 -5.43
N ILE A 42 30.08 -7.27 -5.10
CA ILE A 42 31.21 -6.89 -4.26
C ILE A 42 32.17 -6.10 -5.14
N THR A 43 32.10 -4.76 -5.12
CA THR A 43 33.23 -3.94 -5.55
C THR A 43 34.06 -3.63 -4.30
N ALA A 44 35.11 -4.44 -4.09
CA ALA A 44 36.03 -4.27 -2.99
C ALA A 44 36.84 -2.97 -3.19
N LYS A 45 36.49 -1.93 -2.42
CA LYS A 45 37.43 -0.89 -2.02
C LYS A 45 37.48 -0.88 -0.50
N SER A 46 38.47 -1.61 0.06
CA SER A 46 38.82 -1.64 1.48
C SER A 46 37.95 -2.52 2.40
N PHE A 47 38.61 -3.16 3.36
CA PHE A 47 38.11 -4.28 4.18
C PHE A 47 37.46 -3.89 5.51
N ASN A 48 37.31 -2.59 5.83
CA ASN A 48 36.98 -2.16 7.19
C ASN A 48 35.64 -1.44 7.39
N ASP A 49 34.85 -1.22 6.35
CA ASP A 49 33.46 -0.73 6.50
C ASP A 49 32.61 -1.29 5.35
N PRO A 50 31.80 -2.35 5.56
CA PRO A 50 30.79 -2.71 4.58
C PRO A 50 29.71 -1.62 4.62
N LEU A 51 29.86 -0.59 3.80
CA LEU A 51 28.79 0.36 3.52
C LEU A 51 27.71 -0.37 2.73
N LEU A 52 26.69 -0.85 3.44
CA LEU A 52 25.46 -1.39 2.88
C LEU A 52 24.65 -0.25 2.24
N ILE A 53 25.06 0.19 1.04
CA ILE A 53 24.18 0.97 0.17
C ILE A 53 23.24 -0.02 -0.51
N GLY A 54 22.19 -0.43 0.18
CA GLY A 54 21.03 -1.02 -0.45
C GLY A 54 20.28 0.08 -1.20
N GLN A 55 20.51 0.24 -2.50
CA GLN A 55 19.52 0.92 -3.33
C GLN A 55 18.31 -0.01 -3.45
N CYS A 56 17.14 0.43 -3.00
CA CYS A 56 15.87 -0.24 -3.32
C CYS A 56 15.61 -0.04 -4.82
N LYS A 57 16.29 -0.83 -5.65
CA LYS A 57 16.08 -0.87 -7.09
C LYS A 57 15.09 -2.00 -7.36
N GLY A 58 13.81 -1.77 -7.04
CA GLY A 58 12.85 -2.86 -7.11
C GLY A 58 11.45 -2.63 -6.59
N CYS A 59 10.99 -1.39 -6.37
CA CYS A 59 9.56 -1.16 -6.55
C CYS A 59 9.36 -1.10 -8.07
N ILE A 60 9.23 -2.27 -8.72
CA ILE A 60 8.33 -2.29 -9.87
C ILE A 60 7.00 -1.94 -9.20
N GLU A 61 6.60 -0.67 -9.23
CA GLU A 61 5.26 -0.31 -8.83
C GLU A 61 4.37 -1.20 -9.71
N GLU A 62 3.80 -2.27 -9.14
CA GLU A 62 2.68 -2.90 -9.79
C GLU A 62 1.71 -1.76 -10.05
N PRO A 63 1.30 -1.54 -11.31
CA PRO A 63 0.47 -0.41 -11.65
C PRO A 63 -0.71 -0.39 -10.69
N ALA A 64 -0.84 0.73 -9.97
CA ALA A 64 -1.85 0.86 -8.93
C ALA A 64 -3.21 0.51 -9.51
N ALA A 65 -3.96 -0.35 -8.81
CA ALA A 65 -5.28 -0.73 -9.27
C ALA A 65 -6.16 0.52 -9.37
N THR A 66 -6.97 0.60 -10.41
CA THR A 66 -7.96 1.66 -10.60
C THR A 66 -9.31 1.03 -10.91
N CYS A 67 -10.38 1.80 -10.73
CA CYS A 67 -11.71 1.41 -11.20
C CYS A 67 -12.32 2.48 -12.07
N THR A 68 -12.83 2.09 -13.24
CA THR A 68 -13.65 3.00 -14.05
C THR A 68 -15.07 3.04 -13.46
N TRP A 69 -15.40 4.15 -12.82
CA TRP A 69 -16.68 4.41 -12.14
C TRP A 69 -17.30 5.70 -12.67
N HIS A 70 -18.54 5.63 -13.16
CA HIS A 70 -19.21 6.75 -13.85
C HIS A 70 -18.37 7.43 -14.94
N GLY A 71 -17.55 6.65 -15.65
CA GLY A 71 -16.68 7.16 -16.73
C GLY A 71 -15.40 7.83 -16.27
N GLN A 72 -15.10 7.82 -14.97
CA GLN A 72 -13.84 8.31 -14.40
C GLN A 72 -13.02 7.14 -13.87
N GLU A 73 -11.71 7.19 -14.08
CA GLU A 73 -10.77 6.22 -13.51
C GLU A 73 -10.39 6.68 -12.10
N ILE A 74 -10.78 5.90 -11.09
CA ILE A 74 -10.57 6.22 -9.67
C ILE A 74 -9.46 5.30 -9.12
N PRO A 75 -8.40 5.84 -8.50
CA PRO A 75 -7.39 5.04 -7.82
C PRO A 75 -7.99 4.19 -6.70
N LEU A 76 -7.47 2.98 -6.55
CA LEU A 76 -7.91 2.04 -5.52
C LEU A 76 -6.81 1.78 -4.50
N GLN A 77 -7.14 1.98 -3.22
CA GLN A 77 -6.32 1.55 -2.11
C GLN A 77 -6.74 0.15 -1.68
N HIS A 78 -5.85 -0.83 -1.81
CA HIS A 78 -6.12 -2.20 -1.35
C HIS A 78 -6.23 -2.28 0.18
N ILE A 79 -7.26 -2.98 0.66
CA ILE A 79 -7.45 -3.27 2.08
C ILE A 79 -7.64 -4.77 2.29
N GLN A 80 -6.95 -5.31 3.30
CA GLN A 80 -6.93 -6.73 3.59
C GLN A 80 -7.97 -7.09 4.66
N ASN A 81 -8.39 -8.37 4.66
CA ASN A 81 -9.22 -8.97 5.71
C ASN A 81 -10.58 -8.27 5.92
N VAL A 82 -11.17 -7.75 4.84
CA VAL A 82 -12.47 -7.08 4.87
C VAL A 82 -13.44 -7.77 3.92
N THR A 83 -14.60 -8.16 4.47
CA THR A 83 -15.72 -8.78 3.77
C THR A 83 -16.91 -7.83 3.87
N VAL A 84 -17.12 -7.02 2.83
CA VAL A 84 -18.03 -5.86 2.89
C VAL A 84 -19.49 -6.30 3.03
N GLU A 85 -19.87 -7.39 2.38
CA GLU A 85 -21.21 -7.98 2.46
C GLU A 85 -21.57 -8.51 3.86
N GLY A 86 -20.59 -8.63 4.76
CA GLY A 86 -20.82 -8.99 6.16
C GLY A 86 -21.26 -7.83 7.05
N PHE A 87 -21.10 -6.57 6.61
CA PHE A 87 -21.51 -5.41 7.40
C PHE A 87 -23.03 -5.22 7.36
N ARG A 88 -23.62 -4.84 8.49
CA ARG A 88 -25.08 -4.78 8.63
C ARG A 88 -25.72 -3.66 7.80
N ASP A 89 -24.98 -2.59 7.58
CA ASP A 89 -25.39 -1.41 6.81
C ASP A 89 -24.71 -1.34 5.44
N ALA A 90 -24.06 -2.43 5.01
CA ALA A 90 -23.53 -2.51 3.65
C ALA A 90 -24.65 -2.41 2.60
N GLN A 91 -24.43 -1.55 1.62
CA GLN A 91 -25.35 -1.31 0.51
C GLN A 91 -24.60 -1.40 -0.81
N LEU A 92 -25.06 -2.26 -1.71
CA LEU A 92 -24.58 -2.31 -3.08
C LEU A 92 -25.08 -1.07 -3.82
N VAL A 93 -24.18 -0.26 -4.36
CA VAL A 93 -24.51 0.99 -5.07
C VAL A 93 -24.20 0.95 -6.57
N GLY A 94 -23.51 -0.09 -7.03
CA GLY A 94 -23.31 -0.36 -8.45
C GLY A 94 -22.12 -1.26 -8.71
N GLN A 95 -21.53 -1.14 -9.91
CA GLN A 95 -20.34 -1.89 -10.33
C GLN A 95 -19.38 -0.97 -11.10
N CYS A 96 -18.08 -1.16 -10.89
CA CYS A 96 -17.04 -0.44 -11.61
C CYS A 96 -16.16 -1.45 -12.38
N GLN A 97 -15.59 -1.03 -13.51
CA GLN A 97 -14.68 -1.89 -14.27
C GLN A 97 -13.27 -1.79 -13.67
N LEU A 98 -12.77 -2.90 -13.13
CA LEU A 98 -11.48 -2.95 -12.47
C LEU A 98 -10.34 -2.98 -13.50
N HIS A 99 -9.34 -2.14 -13.29
CA HIS A 99 -8.05 -2.23 -13.95
C HIS A 99 -6.99 -2.52 -12.90
N ALA A 100 -6.51 -3.77 -12.86
CA ALA A 100 -5.54 -4.25 -11.89
C ALA A 100 -4.56 -5.20 -12.60
N PRO A 101 -3.59 -4.68 -13.36
CA PRO A 101 -2.68 -5.52 -14.15
C PRO A 101 -1.98 -6.56 -13.28
N GLY A 102 -1.90 -7.81 -13.76
CA GLY A 102 -1.37 -8.95 -13.00
C GLY A 102 -2.38 -9.64 -12.08
N SER A 103 -3.53 -9.02 -11.79
CA SER A 103 -4.64 -9.68 -11.10
C SER A 103 -5.47 -10.53 -12.06
N CYS A 104 -5.98 -11.66 -11.58
CA CYS A 104 -6.97 -12.47 -12.29
C CYS A 104 -8.35 -11.78 -12.37
N LEU A 105 -8.56 -10.69 -11.62
CA LEU A 105 -9.77 -9.87 -11.68
C LEU A 105 -9.64 -8.69 -12.67
N ASN A 106 -8.51 -8.58 -13.38
CA ASN A 106 -8.28 -7.46 -14.28
C ASN A 106 -9.30 -7.42 -15.44
N GLY A 107 -9.99 -6.29 -15.59
CA GLY A 107 -11.02 -6.07 -16.60
C GLY A 107 -12.43 -6.46 -16.17
N GLU A 108 -12.59 -7.09 -15.01
CA GLU A 108 -13.88 -7.54 -14.49
C GLU A 108 -14.72 -6.38 -13.95
N PHE A 109 -16.04 -6.53 -13.96
CA PHE A 109 -16.94 -5.63 -13.27
C PHE A 109 -17.09 -6.03 -11.80
N ILE A 110 -16.61 -5.19 -10.90
CA ILE A 110 -16.59 -5.45 -9.46
C ILE A 110 -17.63 -4.57 -8.76
N ASN A 111 -18.35 -5.16 -7.82
CA ASN A 111 -19.37 -4.48 -7.03
C ASN A 111 -18.78 -3.31 -6.23
N VAL A 112 -19.51 -2.21 -6.22
CA VAL A 112 -19.22 -1.00 -5.46
C VAL A 112 -20.25 -0.89 -4.34
N TRP A 113 -19.77 -0.69 -3.12
CA TRP A 113 -20.56 -0.71 -1.90
C TRP A 113 -20.38 0.57 -1.10
N ARG A 114 -21.34 0.84 -0.22
CA ARG A 114 -21.21 1.75 0.93
C ARG A 114 -21.36 0.95 2.20
N ALA A 115 -20.57 1.25 3.21
CA ALA A 115 -20.73 0.74 4.58
C ALA A 115 -20.50 1.91 5.56
N PRO A 116 -21.51 2.77 5.78
CA PRO A 116 -21.35 4.03 6.51
C PRO A 116 -20.81 3.92 7.95
N ASN A 117 -21.04 2.80 8.64
CA ASN A 117 -20.57 2.60 10.01
C ASN A 117 -19.07 2.30 10.07
N GLU A 118 -18.55 1.48 9.16
CA GLU A 118 -17.14 1.08 9.11
C GLU A 118 -16.28 2.04 8.27
N TYR A 119 -16.84 2.55 7.16
CA TYR A 119 -16.17 3.41 6.19
C TYR A 119 -17.02 4.64 5.83
N PRO A 120 -17.18 5.61 6.76
CA PRO A 120 -18.01 6.78 6.54
C PRO A 120 -17.59 7.59 5.32
N GLY A 121 -18.53 7.85 4.40
CA GLY A 121 -18.31 8.69 3.22
C GLY A 121 -17.42 8.09 2.13
N LYS A 122 -17.02 6.82 2.27
CA LYS A 122 -16.19 6.12 1.28
C LYS A 122 -17.00 5.13 0.44
N LEU A 123 -16.50 4.85 -0.75
CA LEU A 123 -16.96 3.75 -1.60
C LEU A 123 -15.95 2.62 -1.51
N LEU A 124 -16.47 1.40 -1.45
CA LEU A 124 -15.69 0.18 -1.35
C LEU A 124 -15.89 -0.65 -2.60
N VAL A 125 -14.82 -1.05 -3.25
CA VAL A 125 -14.85 -2.03 -4.34
C VAL A 125 -14.61 -3.39 -3.71
N HIS A 126 -15.58 -4.30 -3.83
CA HIS A 126 -15.49 -5.62 -3.21
C HIS A 126 -16.20 -6.66 -4.06
N ASN A 127 -15.51 -7.75 -4.37
CA ASN A 127 -16.01 -8.77 -5.29
C ASN A 127 -16.78 -9.93 -4.63
N GLY A 128 -17.15 -9.79 -3.36
CA GLY A 128 -18.11 -10.66 -2.67
C GLY A 128 -19.52 -10.56 -3.27
N TYR A 129 -20.31 -11.62 -3.05
CA TYR A 129 -21.65 -11.80 -3.63
C TYR A 129 -21.73 -11.75 -5.18
N GLN A 130 -20.61 -11.98 -5.88
CA GLN A 130 -20.56 -12.09 -7.36
C GLN A 130 -20.33 -13.52 -7.86
N GLY A 131 -20.65 -14.53 -7.04
CA GLY A 131 -20.37 -15.93 -7.34
C GLY A 131 -18.90 -16.32 -7.14
N PRO A 132 -18.47 -17.49 -7.63
CA PRO A 132 -17.10 -17.95 -7.50
C PRO A 132 -16.11 -17.01 -8.21
N GLN A 133 -15.08 -16.57 -7.48
CA GLN A 133 -14.02 -15.69 -7.98
C GLN A 133 -12.65 -16.35 -7.79
N CYS A 134 -11.68 -16.00 -8.62
CA CYS A 134 -10.31 -16.52 -8.52
C CYS A 134 -9.60 -16.05 -7.23
N THR A 135 -10.04 -14.93 -6.65
CA THR A 135 -9.60 -14.39 -5.37
C THR A 135 -10.70 -13.46 -4.83
N TYR A 136 -10.72 -13.20 -3.53
CA TYR A 136 -11.57 -12.17 -2.93
C TYR A 136 -10.72 -11.02 -2.45
N GLN A 137 -11.07 -9.81 -2.85
CA GLN A 137 -10.29 -8.60 -2.63
C GLN A 137 -11.22 -7.43 -2.34
N THR A 138 -10.70 -6.47 -1.58
CA THR A 138 -11.43 -5.27 -1.18
C THR A 138 -10.54 -4.06 -1.37
N TRP A 139 -11.11 -2.98 -1.90
CA TRP A 139 -10.42 -1.71 -2.07
C TRP A 139 -11.29 -0.53 -1.64
N ILE A 140 -10.64 0.56 -1.29
CA ILE A 140 -11.27 1.87 -1.08
C ILE A 140 -11.03 2.72 -2.33
N MET A 141 -12.07 3.40 -2.81
CA MET A 141 -11.93 4.46 -3.81
C MET A 141 -11.36 5.74 -3.16
N GLU A 142 -10.24 6.25 -3.69
CA GLU A 142 -9.58 7.47 -3.18
C GLU A 142 -10.22 8.78 -3.64
#